data_AF-A0A7Y4XTG9-F1
#
_entry.id   AF-A0A7Y4XTG9-F1
#
_cell.length_a   1.000
_cell.length_b   1.000
_cell.length_c   1.000
_cell.angle_alpha   90.00
_cell.angle_beta   90.00
_cell.angle_gamma   90.00
#
_symmetry.space_group_name_H-M   'P 1'
#
loop_
_entity.id
_entity.type
_entity.pdbx_description
1 polymer ?
#
loop_
_entity_poly.entity_id
_entity_poly.type
_entity_poly.pdbx_seq_one_letter_code
_entity_poly.pdbx_strand_id
1 'polypeptide(L)'
;MTVISNLFAIDKIAVASDGYITKEGEVLRSDVRKFVKFDQANCVVSFFGFAQFDTWSIDNWLNRENEYLNENPDKHTTLESLSKYLAKQLESTLKNGLPLKQVLEKNIGLHVAGFEPIANGTLTPELFLITNYRLDGEGKYWSPEPSLSCSRRTVVDFIPPDRRADSVEERRQYIYDTILSKGTTIIFNNGDPVMHNIFFSGYSSAMLRALQSDLLKPMEEGDVLKRFVSWPIERVKDFQAEFYKKEEITVGGTVSSMILTSQGWWY
;
A
#
# COMPACT_ATOMS: atom_id res chain seq x y z
N MET A 1 12.64 3.72 7.76
CA MET A 1 11.29 4.16 7.38
C MET A 1 11.09 3.80 5.92
N THR A 2 9.87 3.58 5.47
CA THR A 2 9.54 3.27 4.08
C THR A 2 8.35 4.12 3.72
N VAL A 3 8.30 4.63 2.49
CA VAL A 3 7.14 5.34 2.00
C VAL A 3 6.52 4.52 0.88
N ILE A 4 5.25 4.14 1.07
CA ILE A 4 4.41 3.53 0.04
C ILE A 4 3.17 4.37 -0.12
N SER A 5 2.77 4.60 -1.38
CA SER A 5 1.52 5.23 -1.74
C SER A 5 0.74 4.32 -2.69
N ASN A 6 -0.57 4.19 -2.46
CA ASN A 6 -1.52 3.50 -3.32
C ASN A 6 -2.63 4.49 -3.66
N LEU A 7 -2.80 4.81 -4.94
CA LEU A 7 -3.88 5.66 -5.45
C LEU A 7 -4.90 4.81 -6.20
N PHE A 8 -6.15 4.92 -5.82
CA PHE A 8 -7.27 4.21 -6.41
C PHE A 8 -8.11 5.20 -7.22
N ALA A 9 -8.25 4.91 -8.50
CA ALA A 9 -9.24 5.49 -9.41
C ALA A 9 -10.26 4.40 -9.78
N ILE A 10 -11.32 4.77 -10.50
CA ILE A 10 -12.45 3.88 -10.78
C ILE A 10 -12.06 2.49 -11.31
N ASP A 11 -11.10 2.41 -12.22
CA ASP A 11 -10.66 1.20 -12.92
C ASP A 11 -9.14 0.96 -12.82
N LYS A 12 -8.44 1.76 -12.01
CA LYS A 12 -6.97 1.78 -11.93
C LYS A 12 -6.50 1.89 -10.49
N ILE A 13 -5.45 1.14 -10.18
CA ILE A 13 -4.68 1.23 -8.94
C ILE A 13 -3.25 1.61 -9.31
N ALA A 14 -2.81 2.79 -8.90
CA ALA A 14 -1.42 3.20 -9.02
C ALA A 14 -0.70 2.95 -7.69
N VAL A 15 0.50 2.38 -7.72
CA VAL A 15 1.33 2.12 -6.54
C VAL A 15 2.70 2.73 -6.74
N ALA A 16 3.25 3.35 -5.68
CA ALA A 16 4.62 3.82 -5.67
C ALA A 16 5.33 3.51 -4.35
N SER A 17 6.65 3.36 -4.43
CA SER A 17 7.54 3.15 -3.29
C SER A 17 8.89 3.82 -3.47
N ASP A 18 9.52 4.25 -2.37
CA ASP A 18 10.94 4.61 -2.36
C ASP A 18 11.84 3.37 -2.54
N GLY A 19 13.13 3.58 -2.88
CA GLY A 19 14.09 2.51 -3.21
C GLY A 19 15.03 2.08 -2.09
N TYR A 20 15.04 2.79 -0.96
CA TYR A 20 16.02 2.53 0.11
C TYR A 20 15.69 1.29 0.94
N ILE A 21 16.73 0.49 1.22
CA ILE A 21 16.77 -0.46 2.33
C ILE A 21 17.89 0.00 3.25
N THR A 22 17.55 0.33 4.49
CA THR A 22 18.52 0.87 5.46
C THR A 22 18.68 -0.03 6.68
N LYS A 23 19.86 0.07 7.32
CA LYS A 23 20.16 -0.54 8.62
C LYS A 23 20.92 0.47 9.45
N GLU A 24 20.37 0.88 10.59
CA GLU A 24 21.03 1.80 11.53
C GLU A 24 21.53 3.09 10.86
N GLY A 25 20.74 3.64 9.92
CA GLY A 25 21.07 4.86 9.16
C GLY A 25 21.95 4.63 7.92
N GLU A 26 22.51 3.42 7.74
CA GLU A 26 23.28 3.07 6.55
C GLU A 26 22.36 2.59 5.41
N VAL A 27 22.59 3.07 4.20
CA VAL A 27 21.89 2.60 2.98
C VAL A 27 22.57 1.33 2.46
N LEU A 28 21.87 0.21 2.55
CA LEU A 28 22.34 -1.08 2.03
C LEU A 28 22.02 -1.28 0.55
N ARG A 29 20.84 -0.81 0.12
CA ARG A 29 20.37 -0.86 -1.27
C ARG A 29 19.55 0.39 -1.58
N SER A 30 19.55 0.83 -2.84
CA SER A 30 18.91 2.09 -3.25
C SER A 30 17.94 1.97 -4.44
N ASP A 31 17.76 0.77 -4.96
CA ASP A 31 17.00 0.46 -6.17
C ASP A 31 15.96 -0.64 -5.93
N VAL A 32 15.59 -0.87 -4.67
CA VAL A 32 14.64 -1.92 -4.31
C VAL A 32 13.22 -1.47 -4.58
N ARG A 33 12.56 -2.16 -5.51
CA ARG A 33 11.12 -2.05 -5.71
C ARG A 33 10.40 -2.74 -4.55
N LYS A 34 9.57 -2.01 -3.80
CA LYS A 34 8.89 -2.55 -2.61
C LYS A 34 7.49 -3.05 -2.88
N PHE A 35 7.28 -3.63 -4.06
CA PHE A 35 6.00 -4.20 -4.46
C PHE A 35 6.17 -5.31 -5.50
N VAL A 36 5.31 -6.32 -5.39
CA VAL A 36 5.27 -7.51 -6.25
C VAL A 36 3.87 -7.62 -6.84
N LYS A 37 3.79 -7.90 -8.15
CA LYS A 37 2.52 -8.15 -8.85
C LYS A 37 2.12 -9.61 -8.68
N PHE A 38 0.85 -9.83 -8.38
CA PHE A 38 0.23 -11.15 -8.30
C PHE A 38 -0.74 -11.29 -9.47
N ASP A 39 -0.26 -11.89 -10.57
CA ASP A 39 -0.95 -11.91 -11.87
C ASP A 39 -2.29 -12.65 -11.79
N GLN A 40 -2.32 -13.85 -11.22
CA GLN A 40 -3.55 -14.65 -11.10
C GLN A 40 -4.64 -13.95 -10.29
N ALA A 41 -4.24 -13.27 -9.21
CA ALA A 41 -5.17 -12.59 -8.32
C ALA A 41 -5.52 -11.16 -8.79
N ASN A 42 -4.94 -10.71 -9.91
CA ASN A 42 -5.01 -9.33 -10.38
C ASN A 42 -4.82 -8.31 -9.25
N CYS A 43 -3.72 -8.44 -8.52
CA CYS A 43 -3.39 -7.56 -7.40
C CYS A 43 -1.91 -7.23 -7.33
N VAL A 44 -1.58 -6.25 -6.49
CA VAL A 44 -0.21 -5.85 -6.17
C VAL A 44 -0.05 -5.86 -4.66
N VAL A 45 1.04 -6.45 -4.19
CA VAL A 45 1.40 -6.51 -2.78
C VAL A 45 2.62 -5.64 -2.56
N SER A 46 2.49 -4.58 -1.77
CA SER A 46 3.59 -3.68 -1.40
C SER A 46 3.97 -3.86 0.06
N PHE A 47 5.25 -3.69 0.40
CA PHE A 47 5.77 -4.00 1.73
C PHE A 47 6.58 -2.86 2.36
N PHE A 48 6.46 -2.72 3.68
CA PHE A 48 7.12 -1.68 4.47
C PHE A 48 7.51 -2.17 5.87
N GLY A 49 8.42 -1.43 6.50
CA GLY A 49 8.95 -1.79 7.81
C GLY A 49 10.15 -2.73 7.67
N PHE A 50 10.15 -3.82 8.42
CA PHE A 50 11.24 -4.80 8.39
C PHE A 50 11.26 -5.55 7.06
N ALA A 51 12.35 -5.42 6.31
CA ALA A 51 12.43 -5.89 4.93
C ALA A 51 13.26 -7.17 4.74
N GLN A 52 14.30 -7.40 5.55
CA GLN A 52 15.23 -8.51 5.36
C GLN A 52 15.94 -8.94 6.64
N PHE A 53 16.34 -10.21 6.69
CA PHE A 53 17.24 -10.78 7.69
C PHE A 53 18.04 -11.93 7.09
N ASP A 54 19.37 -11.84 7.20
CA ASP A 54 20.30 -12.80 6.60
C ASP A 54 19.97 -13.02 5.10
N THR A 55 19.70 -14.26 4.69
CA THR A 55 19.35 -14.62 3.31
C THR A 55 17.85 -14.44 3.00
N TRP A 56 17.02 -14.19 4.00
CA TRP A 56 15.59 -13.99 3.85
C TRP A 56 15.24 -12.52 3.62
N SER A 57 14.28 -12.26 2.72
CA SER A 57 13.68 -10.94 2.54
C SER A 57 12.19 -11.07 2.21
N ILE A 58 11.41 -10.03 2.54
CA ILE A 58 9.98 -9.98 2.19
C ILE A 58 9.80 -10.05 0.67
N ASP A 59 10.68 -9.39 -0.09
CA ASP A 59 10.64 -9.42 -1.55
C ASP A 59 10.79 -10.86 -2.09
N ASN A 60 11.83 -11.58 -1.66
CA ASN A 60 12.02 -12.98 -2.05
C ASN A 60 10.86 -13.87 -1.59
N TRP A 61 10.32 -13.62 -0.40
CA TRP A 61 9.17 -14.35 0.12
C TRP A 61 7.91 -14.10 -0.72
N LEU A 62 7.57 -12.85 -1.03
CA LEU A 62 6.42 -12.50 -1.87
C LEU A 62 6.50 -13.10 -3.26
N ASN A 63 7.69 -13.11 -3.89
CA ASN A 63 7.86 -13.74 -5.20
C ASN A 63 7.58 -15.25 -5.16
N ARG A 64 8.01 -15.95 -4.09
CA ARG A 64 7.70 -17.38 -3.90
C ARG A 64 6.21 -17.64 -3.68
N GLU A 65 5.54 -16.81 -2.88
CA GLU A 65 4.08 -16.93 -2.68
C GLU A 65 3.32 -16.66 -3.99
N ASN A 66 3.78 -15.70 -4.80
CA ASN A 66 3.22 -15.43 -6.11
C ASN A 66 3.39 -16.62 -7.08
N GLU A 67 4.59 -17.21 -7.13
CA GLU A 67 4.85 -18.44 -7.90
C GLU A 67 3.92 -19.58 -7.47
N TYR A 68 3.78 -19.81 -6.16
CA TYR A 68 2.87 -20.83 -5.63
C TYR A 68 1.42 -20.62 -6.06
N LEU A 69 0.92 -19.39 -6.02
CA LEU A 69 -0.45 -19.06 -6.44
C LEU A 69 -0.63 -19.21 -7.95
N ASN A 70 0.40 -18.89 -8.74
CA ASN A 70 0.40 -19.13 -10.18
C ASN A 70 0.28 -20.63 -10.52
N GLU A 71 0.87 -21.51 -9.70
CA GLU A 71 0.73 -22.96 -9.82
C GLU A 71 -0.59 -23.51 -9.25
N ASN A 72 -1.34 -22.71 -8.49
CA ASN A 72 -2.56 -23.13 -7.80
C ASN A 72 -3.70 -22.09 -7.97
N PRO A 73 -4.13 -21.79 -9.22
CA PRO A 73 -5.01 -20.66 -9.52
C PRO A 73 -6.41 -20.74 -8.88
N ASP A 74 -6.89 -21.95 -8.56
CA ASP A 74 -8.18 -22.14 -7.90
C ASP A 74 -8.13 -21.81 -6.39
N LYS A 75 -6.95 -21.55 -5.84
CA LYS A 75 -6.78 -21.16 -4.44
C LYS A 75 -6.89 -19.64 -4.31
N HIS A 76 -7.76 -19.20 -3.41
CA HIS A 76 -7.95 -17.80 -3.02
C HIS A 76 -8.57 -16.93 -4.13
N THR A 77 -9.84 -17.19 -4.46
CA THR A 77 -10.60 -16.51 -5.52
C THR A 77 -10.99 -15.06 -5.20
N THR A 78 -10.73 -14.58 -3.99
CA THR A 78 -11.02 -13.19 -3.58
C THR A 78 -9.79 -12.53 -2.97
N LEU A 79 -9.68 -11.21 -3.12
CA LEU A 79 -8.58 -10.43 -2.55
C LEU A 79 -8.55 -10.55 -1.02
N GLU A 80 -9.72 -10.61 -0.38
CA GLU A 80 -9.82 -10.87 1.06
C GLU A 80 -9.24 -12.23 1.46
N SER A 81 -9.58 -13.29 0.71
CA SER A 81 -9.09 -14.64 0.99
C SER A 81 -7.57 -14.75 0.80
N LEU A 82 -7.03 -14.08 -0.23
CA LEU A 82 -5.60 -13.98 -0.47
C LEU A 82 -4.90 -13.21 0.64
N SER A 83 -5.45 -12.06 1.05
CA SER A 83 -4.85 -11.23 2.11
C SER A 83 -4.77 -11.98 3.43
N LYS A 84 -5.82 -12.72 3.79
CA LYS A 84 -5.83 -13.60 4.97
C LYS A 84 -4.81 -14.74 4.86
N TYR A 85 -4.66 -15.33 3.68
CA TYR A 85 -3.65 -16.35 3.42
C TYR A 85 -2.23 -15.80 3.59
N LEU A 86 -1.90 -14.69 2.93
CA LEU A 86 -0.59 -14.04 3.03
C LEU A 86 -0.25 -13.67 4.47
N ALA A 87 -1.21 -13.15 5.24
CA ALA A 87 -1.02 -12.85 6.65
C ALA A 87 -0.63 -14.10 7.46
N LYS A 88 -1.35 -15.21 7.25
CA LYS A 88 -1.09 -16.48 7.94
C LYS A 88 0.25 -17.11 7.53
N GLN A 89 0.58 -17.09 6.24
CA GLN A 89 1.85 -17.64 5.74
C GLN A 89 3.05 -16.83 6.19
N LEU A 90 2.93 -15.49 6.14
CA LEU A 90 3.97 -14.61 6.66
C LEU A 90 4.15 -14.86 8.16
N GLU A 91 3.06 -14.90 8.94
CA GLU A 91 3.14 -15.17 10.37
C GLU A 91 3.82 -16.52 10.67
N SER A 92 3.46 -17.58 9.94
CA SER A 92 4.10 -18.89 10.07
C SER A 92 5.59 -18.85 9.76
N THR A 93 5.96 -18.16 8.67
CA THR A 93 7.35 -17.99 8.24
C THR A 93 8.17 -17.24 9.29
N LEU A 94 7.60 -16.17 9.85
CA LEU A 94 8.26 -15.36 10.88
C LEU A 94 8.40 -16.12 12.21
N LYS A 95 7.39 -16.90 12.61
CA LYS A 95 7.40 -17.67 13.87
C LYS A 95 8.31 -18.89 13.82
N ASN A 96 8.30 -19.62 12.71
CA ASN A 96 8.88 -20.95 12.62
C ASN A 96 10.09 -21.03 11.67
N GLY A 97 10.17 -20.13 10.68
CA GLY A 97 11.16 -20.18 9.61
C GLY A 97 12.40 -19.33 9.86
N LEU A 98 12.35 -18.39 10.81
CA LEU A 98 13.47 -17.50 11.13
C LEU A 98 14.01 -17.77 12.55
N PRO A 99 15.34 -17.77 12.76
CA PRO A 99 15.96 -18.07 14.06
C PRO A 99 15.83 -16.92 15.08
N LEU A 100 14.76 -16.12 15.01
CA LEU A 100 14.59 -14.92 15.82
C LEU A 100 13.19 -14.84 16.41
N LYS A 101 13.10 -15.05 17.73
CA LYS A 101 11.88 -14.78 18.51
C LYS A 101 11.41 -13.31 18.41
N GLN A 102 12.31 -12.39 18.08
CA GLN A 102 12.10 -10.94 18.08
C GLN A 102 11.69 -10.35 16.71
N VAL A 103 11.54 -11.15 15.64
CA VAL A 103 11.15 -10.58 14.34
C VAL A 103 9.71 -10.05 14.37
N LEU A 104 8.83 -10.70 15.13
CA LEU A 104 7.46 -10.19 15.34
C LEU A 104 7.39 -8.94 16.22
N GLU A 105 8.49 -8.59 16.88
CA GLU A 105 8.64 -7.30 17.59
C GLU A 105 9.09 -6.18 16.63
N LYS A 106 9.44 -6.52 15.38
CA LYS A 106 9.74 -5.53 14.34
C LYS A 106 8.47 -5.15 13.61
N ASN A 107 8.30 -3.85 13.34
CA ASN A 107 7.19 -3.34 12.55
C ASN A 107 7.24 -3.92 11.13
N ILE A 108 6.23 -4.69 10.75
CA ILE A 108 6.06 -5.28 9.42
C ILE A 108 4.69 -4.87 8.92
N GLY A 109 4.61 -4.43 7.67
CA GLY A 109 3.31 -4.30 7.03
C GLY A 109 3.34 -4.53 5.53
N LEU A 110 2.19 -5.01 5.04
CA LEU A 110 1.89 -5.21 3.64
C LEU A 110 0.60 -4.49 3.28
N HIS A 111 0.58 -3.87 2.12
CA HIS A 111 -0.63 -3.46 1.44
C HIS A 111 -0.92 -4.44 0.32
N VAL A 112 -2.09 -5.07 0.34
CA VAL A 112 -2.60 -5.90 -0.74
C VAL A 112 -3.69 -5.09 -1.45
N ALA A 113 -3.37 -4.58 -2.64
CA ALA A 113 -4.25 -3.74 -3.43
C ALA A 113 -4.66 -4.46 -4.72
N GLY A 114 -5.96 -4.53 -5.00
CA GLY A 114 -6.48 -5.25 -6.16
C GLY A 114 -7.95 -4.90 -6.39
N PHE A 115 -8.61 -5.61 -7.28
CA PHE A 115 -10.02 -5.37 -7.58
C PHE A 115 -10.89 -6.49 -7.02
N GLU A 116 -12.03 -6.14 -6.41
CA GLU A 116 -13.07 -7.09 -6.04
C GLU A 116 -14.42 -6.65 -6.62
N PRO A 117 -15.29 -7.59 -7.02
CA PRO A 117 -16.63 -7.24 -7.43
C PRO A 117 -17.45 -6.70 -6.24
N ILE A 118 -18.28 -5.70 -6.50
CA ILE A 118 -19.37 -5.29 -5.60
C ILE A 118 -20.68 -5.95 -6.05
N ALA A 119 -21.77 -5.74 -5.30
CA ALA A 119 -23.07 -6.39 -5.48
C ALA A 119 -23.61 -6.32 -6.93
N ASN A 120 -23.33 -5.24 -7.66
CA ASN A 120 -23.74 -5.07 -9.05
C ASN A 120 -22.80 -5.72 -10.09
N GLY A 121 -21.76 -6.44 -9.65
CA GLY A 121 -20.74 -7.08 -10.49
C GLY A 121 -19.60 -6.16 -10.92
N THR A 122 -19.65 -4.87 -10.60
CA THR A 122 -18.58 -3.91 -10.93
C THR A 122 -17.34 -4.20 -10.10
N LEU A 123 -16.18 -4.27 -10.76
CA LEU A 123 -14.90 -4.38 -10.08
C LEU A 123 -14.53 -3.03 -9.45
N THR A 124 -14.40 -3.00 -8.14
CA THR A 124 -13.94 -1.81 -7.39
C THR A 124 -12.55 -2.07 -6.82
N PRO A 125 -11.66 -1.05 -6.82
CA PRO A 125 -10.37 -1.17 -6.16
C PRO A 125 -10.54 -1.32 -4.64
N GLU A 126 -9.78 -2.25 -4.06
CA GLU A 126 -9.80 -2.64 -2.66
C GLU A 126 -8.38 -2.65 -2.09
N LEU A 127 -8.26 -2.31 -0.80
CA LEU A 127 -7.01 -2.34 -0.06
C LEU A 127 -7.18 -3.16 1.21
N PHE A 128 -6.29 -4.13 1.40
CA PHE A 128 -6.09 -4.79 2.68
C PHE A 128 -4.75 -4.40 3.27
N LEU A 129 -4.73 -4.14 4.58
CA LEU A 129 -3.54 -3.94 5.37
C LEU A 129 -3.27 -5.18 6.19
N ILE A 130 -2.09 -5.78 6.00
CA ILE A 130 -1.52 -6.81 6.86
C ILE A 130 -0.46 -6.12 7.73
N THR A 131 -0.56 -6.16 9.04
CA THR A 131 0.42 -5.50 9.94
C THR A 131 0.43 -6.08 11.35
N ASN A 132 1.57 -6.02 12.04
CA ASN A 132 1.72 -6.32 13.47
C ASN A 132 1.86 -5.05 14.34
N TYR A 133 1.65 -3.88 13.77
CA TYR A 133 1.74 -2.62 14.49
C TYR A 133 0.57 -1.69 14.17
N ARG A 134 0.34 -0.75 15.07
CA ARG A 134 -0.63 0.33 14.96
C ARG A 134 0.07 1.67 15.17
N LEU A 135 -0.53 2.72 14.65
CA LEU A 135 -0.21 4.08 15.06
C LEU A 135 -1.00 4.39 16.34
N ASP A 136 -0.35 4.96 17.34
CA ASP A 136 -1.06 5.58 18.45
C ASP A 136 -1.63 6.95 18.03
N GLY A 137 -2.40 7.58 18.92
CA GLY A 137 -2.97 8.91 18.67
C GLY A 137 -1.94 10.04 18.50
N GLU A 138 -0.65 9.76 18.76
CA GLU A 138 0.47 10.68 18.58
C GLU A 138 1.31 10.35 17.33
N GLY A 139 0.89 9.35 16.53
CA GLY A 139 1.62 8.93 15.34
C GLY A 139 2.85 8.05 15.63
N LYS A 140 3.00 7.50 16.84
CA LYS A 140 4.06 6.53 17.13
C LYS A 140 3.59 5.12 16.80
N TYR A 141 4.48 4.33 16.22
CA TYR A 141 4.22 2.92 15.98
C TYR A 141 4.31 2.12 17.28
N TRP A 142 3.28 1.34 17.58
CA TRP A 142 3.26 0.40 18.69
C TRP A 142 2.71 -0.95 18.24
N SER A 143 3.24 -2.03 18.79
CA SER A 143 2.78 -3.40 18.50
C SER A 143 1.97 -3.92 19.69
N PRO A 144 0.63 -4.10 19.55
CA PRO A 144 -0.20 -4.62 20.64
C PRO A 144 0.13 -6.06 21.01
N GLU A 145 0.49 -6.87 20.01
CA GLU A 145 0.78 -8.30 20.12
C GLU A 145 1.74 -8.72 18.99
N PRO A 146 2.56 -9.76 19.18
CA PRO A 146 3.44 -10.32 18.15
C PRO A 146 2.64 -11.19 17.16
N SER A 147 1.58 -10.64 16.57
CA SER A 147 0.74 -11.31 15.58
C SER A 147 0.43 -10.38 14.41
N LEU A 148 0.30 -10.95 13.22
CA LEU A 148 -0.11 -10.19 12.04
C LEU A 148 -1.63 -10.13 11.97
N SER A 149 -2.16 -8.91 12.00
CA SER A 149 -3.56 -8.64 11.72
C SER A 149 -3.76 -8.37 10.24
N CYS A 150 -4.94 -8.71 9.70
CA CYS A 150 -5.36 -8.39 8.34
C CYS A 150 -6.67 -7.60 8.41
N SER A 151 -6.73 -6.43 7.79
CA SER A 151 -7.89 -5.52 7.82
C SER A 151 -8.19 -4.91 6.46
N ARG A 152 -9.47 -4.80 6.11
CA ARG A 152 -9.93 -4.10 4.89
C ARG A 152 -9.94 -2.59 5.15
N ARG A 153 -9.17 -1.82 4.41
CA ARG A 153 -8.92 -0.38 4.67
C ARG A 153 -9.87 0.56 3.94
N THR A 154 -10.26 0.23 2.71
CA THR A 154 -11.22 0.99 1.88
C THR A 154 -12.46 1.41 2.63
N VAL A 155 -13.06 0.49 3.38
CA VAL A 155 -14.31 0.71 4.11
C VAL A 155 -14.09 1.43 5.45
N VAL A 156 -12.94 1.23 6.09
CA VAL A 156 -12.65 1.77 7.43
C VAL A 156 -12.28 3.25 7.36
N ASP A 157 -11.59 3.67 6.31
CA ASP A 157 -10.97 5.00 6.26
C ASP A 157 -11.87 6.07 5.60
N PHE A 158 -12.91 5.69 4.85
CA PHE A 158 -13.65 6.62 3.97
C PHE A 158 -15.15 6.76 4.27
N ILE A 159 -15.65 6.11 5.33
CA ILE A 159 -17.06 6.20 5.69
C ILE A 159 -17.23 7.14 6.87
N PRO A 160 -18.00 8.23 6.71
CA PRO A 160 -18.26 9.16 7.79
C PRO A 160 -18.82 8.45 9.02
N PRO A 161 -18.39 8.79 10.26
CA PRO A 161 -18.85 8.12 11.49
C PRO A 161 -20.37 8.19 11.70
N ASP A 162 -21.03 9.18 11.11
CA ASP A 162 -22.46 9.44 11.17
C ASP A 162 -23.28 8.66 10.14
N ARG A 163 -22.64 7.98 9.17
CA ARG A 163 -23.35 7.12 8.21
C ARG A 163 -23.41 5.68 8.69
N ARG A 164 -24.63 5.26 9.08
CA ARG A 164 -24.96 3.84 9.27
C ARG A 164 -25.08 3.17 7.91
N ALA A 165 -24.08 2.39 7.56
CA ALA A 165 -24.23 1.30 6.62
C ALA A 165 -24.14 -0.01 7.43
N ASP A 166 -25.13 -0.87 7.23
CA ASP A 166 -25.39 -2.04 8.07
C ASP A 166 -24.46 -3.21 7.70
N SER A 167 -23.88 -3.21 6.49
CA SER A 167 -22.94 -4.22 6.03
C SER A 167 -21.68 -3.66 5.36
N VAL A 168 -20.62 -4.49 5.27
CA VAL A 168 -19.39 -4.17 4.51
C VAL A 168 -19.70 -3.94 3.03
N GLU A 169 -20.69 -4.63 2.47
CA GLU A 169 -21.01 -4.52 1.05
C GLU A 169 -21.66 -3.18 0.70
N GLU A 170 -22.64 -2.73 1.49
CA GLU A 170 -23.25 -1.40 1.33
C GLU A 170 -22.23 -0.28 1.43
N ARG A 171 -21.26 -0.46 2.30
CA ARG A 171 -20.14 0.46 2.49
C ARG A 171 -19.26 0.58 1.24
N ARG A 172 -18.95 -0.55 0.60
CA ARG A 172 -18.19 -0.60 -0.66
C ARG A 172 -18.97 0.04 -1.79
N GLN A 173 -20.26 -0.30 -1.91
CA GLN A 173 -21.16 0.29 -2.90
C GLN A 173 -21.25 1.81 -2.75
N TYR A 174 -21.35 2.31 -1.51
CA TYR A 174 -21.36 3.74 -1.23
C TYR A 174 -20.06 4.44 -1.67
N ILE A 175 -18.89 3.87 -1.36
CA ILE A 175 -17.60 4.42 -1.77
C ILE A 175 -17.52 4.51 -3.30
N TYR A 176 -17.94 3.44 -3.99
CA TYR A 176 -18.00 3.44 -5.45
C TYR A 176 -18.92 4.55 -5.97
N ASP A 177 -20.17 4.60 -5.51
CA ASP A 177 -21.19 5.52 -6.02
C ASP A 177 -20.89 7.00 -5.72
N THR A 178 -20.22 7.28 -4.61
CA THR A 178 -20.05 8.67 -4.15
C THR A 178 -18.67 9.25 -4.39
N ILE A 179 -17.64 8.42 -4.53
CA ILE A 179 -16.25 8.84 -4.70
C ILE A 179 -15.75 8.41 -6.08
N LEU A 180 -15.63 7.11 -6.31
CA LEU A 180 -14.93 6.58 -7.48
C LEU A 180 -15.68 6.86 -8.80
N SER A 181 -17.00 6.66 -8.83
CA SER A 181 -17.84 6.89 -10.01
C SER A 181 -17.82 8.34 -10.51
N LYS A 182 -17.47 9.29 -9.63
CA LYS A 182 -17.37 10.72 -9.95
C LYS A 182 -15.98 11.14 -10.43
N GLY A 183 -15.10 10.18 -10.70
CA GLY A 183 -13.71 10.44 -11.08
C GLY A 183 -12.83 10.93 -9.92
N THR A 184 -13.29 10.83 -8.67
CA THR A 184 -12.46 11.16 -7.50
C THR A 184 -11.55 9.98 -7.17
N THR A 185 -10.32 10.28 -6.75
CA THR A 185 -9.32 9.27 -6.37
C THR A 185 -9.21 9.12 -4.85
N ILE A 186 -8.97 7.88 -4.40
CA ILE A 186 -8.71 7.55 -2.99
C ILE A 186 -7.24 7.21 -2.84
N ILE A 187 -6.59 7.62 -1.76
CA ILE A 187 -5.15 7.35 -1.58
C ILE A 187 -4.88 6.82 -0.19
N PHE A 188 -4.06 5.78 -0.16
CA PHE A 188 -3.58 5.14 1.04
C PHE A 188 -2.06 5.24 1.10
N ASN A 189 -1.54 5.47 2.30
CA ASN A 189 -0.12 5.33 2.57
C ASN A 189 0.11 4.40 3.75
N ASN A 190 1.33 3.91 3.91
CA ASN A 190 1.68 2.99 4.99
C ASN A 190 1.76 3.64 6.38
N GLY A 191 1.18 4.83 6.52
CA GLY A 191 1.06 5.55 7.78
C GLY A 191 2.38 6.12 8.25
N ASP A 192 3.24 6.67 7.38
CA ASP A 192 4.28 7.61 7.82
C ASP A 192 3.59 8.93 8.26
N PRO A 193 3.47 9.17 9.58
CA PRO A 193 2.68 10.27 10.08
C PRO A 193 3.40 11.62 10.02
N VAL A 194 4.72 11.63 9.83
CA VAL A 194 5.52 12.82 10.13
C VAL A 194 5.70 13.71 8.90
N MET A 195 6.07 13.14 7.75
CA MET A 195 6.41 13.96 6.57
C MET A 195 5.59 13.59 5.35
N HIS A 196 5.45 12.30 5.04
CA HIS A 196 4.65 11.90 3.89
C HIS A 196 3.21 12.41 4.01
N ASN A 197 2.58 12.28 5.18
CA ASN A 197 1.24 12.82 5.41
C ASN A 197 1.14 14.33 5.19
N ILE A 198 2.16 15.13 5.52
CA ILE A 198 2.14 16.59 5.34
C ILE A 198 2.20 16.94 3.85
N PHE A 199 3.21 16.45 3.13
CA PHE A 199 3.35 16.68 1.69
C PHE A 199 2.12 16.15 0.94
N PHE A 200 1.65 14.98 1.33
CA PHE A 200 0.49 14.34 0.74
C PHE A 200 -0.81 15.11 0.98
N SER A 201 -1.06 15.59 2.21
CA SER A 201 -2.27 16.36 2.53
C SER A 201 -2.31 17.69 1.79
N GLY A 202 -1.17 18.39 1.71
CA GLY A 202 -1.04 19.62 0.93
C GLY A 202 -1.27 19.39 -0.56
N TYR A 203 -0.65 18.35 -1.10
CA TYR A 203 -0.81 17.96 -2.50
C TYR A 203 -2.25 17.55 -2.84
N SER A 204 -2.85 16.68 -2.03
CA SER A 204 -4.23 16.23 -2.21
C SER A 204 -5.22 17.39 -2.13
N SER A 205 -5.00 18.34 -1.20
CA SER A 205 -5.83 19.53 -1.09
C SER A 205 -5.73 20.42 -2.33
N ALA A 206 -4.52 20.62 -2.86
CA ALA A 206 -4.32 21.37 -4.11
C ALA A 206 -5.00 20.71 -5.30
N MET A 207 -4.93 19.38 -5.37
CA MET A 207 -5.51 18.56 -6.43
C MET A 207 -7.04 18.57 -6.38
N LEU A 208 -7.63 18.43 -5.19
CA LEU A 208 -9.08 18.56 -5.02
C LEU A 208 -9.58 19.95 -5.44
N ARG A 209 -8.85 21.02 -5.11
CA ARG A 209 -9.19 22.37 -5.57
C ARG A 209 -9.10 22.52 -7.08
N ALA A 210 -8.04 21.99 -7.69
CA ALA A 210 -7.86 22.02 -9.13
C ALA A 210 -8.96 21.22 -9.84
N LEU A 211 -9.38 20.06 -9.29
CA LEU A 211 -10.50 19.26 -9.79
C LEU A 211 -11.82 20.05 -9.74
N GLN A 212 -12.12 20.65 -8.58
CA GLN A 212 -13.33 21.47 -8.39
C GLN A 212 -13.39 22.67 -9.33
N SER A 213 -12.24 23.13 -9.81
CA SER A 213 -12.10 24.28 -10.70
C SER A 213 -11.95 23.88 -12.18
N ASP A 214 -12.06 22.59 -12.50
CA ASP A 214 -11.85 22.04 -13.86
C ASP A 214 -10.48 22.41 -14.47
N LEU A 215 -9.44 22.47 -13.63
CA LEU A 215 -8.07 22.85 -14.02
C LEU A 215 -7.16 21.63 -14.23
N LEU A 216 -7.65 20.44 -13.94
CA LEU A 216 -6.87 19.21 -14.06
C LEU A 216 -6.90 18.68 -15.48
N LYS A 217 -5.72 18.26 -15.95
CA LYS A 217 -5.66 17.41 -17.15
C LYS A 217 -6.43 16.11 -16.88
N PRO A 218 -7.07 15.53 -17.91
CA PRO A 218 -7.72 14.22 -17.78
C PRO A 218 -6.76 13.21 -17.14
N MET A 219 -7.19 12.56 -16.05
CA MET A 219 -6.39 11.55 -15.34
C MET A 219 -6.45 10.16 -16.00
N GLU A 220 -6.82 10.10 -17.27
CA GLU A 220 -6.99 8.84 -17.99
C GLU A 220 -5.66 8.24 -18.45
N GLU A 221 -4.61 9.06 -18.58
CA GLU A 221 -3.28 8.63 -18.98
C GLU A 221 -2.50 8.00 -17.82
N GLY A 222 -1.98 6.79 -18.02
CA GLY A 222 -1.20 6.07 -17.01
C GLY A 222 -0.01 6.86 -16.46
N ASP A 223 0.66 7.63 -17.29
CA ASP A 223 1.81 8.43 -16.85
C ASP A 223 1.42 9.55 -15.86
N VAL A 224 0.20 10.09 -15.97
CA VAL A 224 -0.31 11.09 -15.03
C VAL A 224 -0.53 10.45 -13.67
N LEU A 225 -1.16 9.28 -13.61
CA LEU A 225 -1.39 8.56 -12.36
C LEU A 225 -0.08 8.10 -11.71
N LYS A 226 0.91 7.64 -12.48
CA LYS A 226 2.24 7.32 -11.97
C LYS A 226 2.92 8.52 -11.32
N ARG A 227 2.94 9.65 -12.03
CA ARG A 227 3.48 10.91 -11.48
C ARG A 227 2.73 11.29 -10.21
N PHE A 228 1.42 11.13 -10.20
CA PHE A 228 0.60 11.46 -9.06
C PHE A 228 0.97 10.67 -7.80
N VAL A 229 1.10 9.36 -7.93
CA VAL A 229 1.40 8.48 -6.80
C VAL A 229 2.87 8.57 -6.35
N SER A 230 3.78 8.87 -7.28
CA SER A 230 5.22 9.01 -6.99
C SER A 230 5.62 10.37 -6.42
N TRP A 231 4.94 11.45 -6.82
CA TRP A 231 5.35 12.83 -6.50
C TRP A 231 5.50 13.11 -4.99
N PRO A 232 4.57 12.68 -4.10
CA PRO A 232 4.75 12.88 -2.67
C PRO A 232 6.02 12.21 -2.13
N ILE A 233 6.36 11.02 -2.65
CA ILE A 233 7.55 10.27 -2.26
C ILE A 233 8.82 11.01 -2.69
N GLU A 234 8.83 11.51 -3.92
CA GLU A 234 9.95 12.32 -4.44
C GLU A 234 10.17 13.58 -3.60
N ARG A 235 9.10 14.28 -3.21
CA ARG A 235 9.22 15.47 -2.36
C ARG A 235 9.74 15.18 -0.96
N VAL A 236 9.31 14.08 -0.34
CA VAL A 236 9.86 13.65 0.95
C VAL A 236 11.35 13.31 0.81
N LYS A 237 11.73 12.58 -0.25
CA LYS A 237 13.12 12.26 -0.56
C LYS A 237 13.97 13.52 -0.71
N ASP A 238 13.54 14.46 -1.54
CA ASP A 238 14.28 15.69 -1.83
C ASP A 238 14.45 16.53 -0.55
N PHE A 239 13.38 16.66 0.24
CA PHE A 239 13.40 17.40 1.50
C PHE A 239 14.33 16.79 2.53
N GLN A 240 14.30 15.45 2.73
CA GLN A 240 15.23 14.80 3.64
C GLN A 240 16.67 14.97 3.17
N ALA A 241 16.94 14.83 1.86
CA ALA A 241 18.28 14.99 1.32
C ALA A 241 18.86 16.41 1.53
N GLU A 242 18.01 17.44 1.50
CA GLU A 242 18.42 18.83 1.67
C GLU A 242 18.60 19.23 3.14
N PHE A 243 17.69 18.79 4.02
CA PHE A 243 17.60 19.34 5.37
C PHE A 243 17.98 18.37 6.50
N TYR A 244 18.05 17.07 6.25
CA TYR A 244 18.33 16.09 7.31
C TYR A 244 19.82 15.77 7.38
N LYS A 245 20.26 15.37 8.58
CA LYS A 245 21.57 14.73 8.71
C LYS A 245 21.57 13.42 7.94
N LYS A 246 22.71 13.05 7.35
CA LYS A 246 22.83 11.89 6.45
C LYS A 246 22.31 10.59 7.09
N GLU A 247 22.60 10.39 8.37
CA GLU A 247 22.19 9.24 9.17
C GLU A 247 20.69 9.18 9.50
N GLU A 248 19.99 10.30 9.38
CA GLU A 248 18.54 10.43 9.62
C GLU A 248 17.72 10.31 8.32
N ILE A 249 18.39 10.25 7.16
CA ILE A 249 17.70 10.07 5.87
C ILE A 249 17.20 8.64 5.78
N THR A 250 15.89 8.50 5.62
CA THR A 250 15.21 7.20 5.59
C THR A 250 14.38 6.96 4.34
N VAL A 251 14.16 7.99 3.52
CA VAL A 251 13.44 7.91 2.25
C VAL A 251 14.39 8.32 1.14
N GLY A 252 14.54 7.49 0.10
CA GLY A 252 15.41 7.82 -1.01
C GLY A 252 15.48 6.76 -2.10
N GLY A 253 16.56 6.83 -2.89
CA GLY A 253 16.82 5.87 -3.95
C GLY A 253 15.95 6.07 -5.18
N THR A 254 15.85 5.03 -6.02
CA THR A 254 15.00 5.03 -7.20
C THR A 254 13.55 4.82 -6.78
N VAL A 255 12.73 5.86 -6.96
CA VAL A 255 11.28 5.74 -6.78
C VAL A 255 10.74 4.85 -7.89
N SER A 256 10.07 3.78 -7.51
CA SER A 256 9.39 2.87 -8.44
C SER A 256 7.90 3.13 -8.39
N SER A 257 7.22 3.04 -9.53
CA SER A 257 5.76 3.03 -9.59
C SER A 257 5.23 2.12 -10.67
N MET A 258 3.99 1.68 -10.50
CA MET A 258 3.26 0.87 -11.46
C MET A 258 1.78 1.19 -11.44
N ILE A 259 1.07 0.81 -12.49
CA ILE A 259 -0.39 0.85 -12.53
C ILE A 259 -0.93 -0.54 -12.80
N LEU A 260 -2.00 -0.88 -12.10
CA LEU A 260 -2.80 -2.08 -12.26
C LEU A 260 -4.21 -1.66 -12.70
N THR A 261 -4.74 -2.30 -13.74
CA THR A 261 -6.11 -2.05 -14.22
C THR A 261 -7.07 -3.15 -13.78
N SER A 262 -8.36 -2.85 -13.77
CA SER A 262 -9.42 -3.84 -13.49
C SER A 262 -9.39 -5.04 -14.46
N GLN A 263 -8.80 -4.87 -15.64
CA GLN A 263 -8.64 -5.92 -16.66
C GLN A 263 -7.34 -6.74 -16.53
N GLY A 264 -6.49 -6.45 -15.54
CA GLY A 264 -5.22 -7.15 -15.35
C GLY A 264 -4.05 -6.61 -16.17
N TRP A 265 -4.28 -5.57 -16.98
CA TRP A 265 -3.21 -4.85 -17.67
C TRP A 265 -2.45 -3.97 -16.71
N TRP A 266 -1.18 -3.74 -17.05
CA TRP A 266 -0.25 -3.00 -16.23
C TRP A 266 0.73 -2.22 -17.10
N TYR A 267 1.15 -1.06 -16.61
CA TYR A 267 2.11 -0.18 -17.27
C TYR A 267 3.04 0.43 -16.24
#